data_AF-A0A740QJA8-F1
#
_entry.id   AF-A0A740QJA8-F1
#
_cell.length_a   1.000
_cell.length_b   1.000
_cell.length_c   1.000
_cell.angle_alpha   90.00
_cell.angle_beta   90.00
_cell.angle_gamma   90.00
#
_symmetry.space_group_name_H-M   'P 1'
#
loop_
_entity.id
_entity.type
_entity.pdbx_description
1 polymer ?
#
loop_
_entity_poly.entity_id
_entity_poly.type
_entity_poly.pdbx_seq_one_letter_code
_entity_poly.pdbx_strand_id
1 'polypeptide(L)'
;MESEKFYLIDRTIQKYRLKRAVSYLCQLAGVSRSGYYDWLRAASKRAKRDEQDEADIVLIKGIFENKDGKAGALQIKMFMENDHSTVMNHKKIRRL
;
A
#
# COMPACT_ATOMS: atom_id res chain seq x y z
N MET A 1 11.43 -4.42 4.65
CA MET A 1 12.55 -5.38 4.50
C MET A 1 12.18 -6.59 3.65
N GLU A 2 11.21 -7.44 4.01
CA GLU A 2 10.91 -8.64 3.18
C GLU A 2 10.24 -8.33 1.83
N SER A 3 9.28 -7.40 1.79
CA SER A 3 8.62 -7.00 0.53
C SER A 3 9.59 -6.40 -0.50
N GLU A 4 10.62 -5.71 -0.04
CA GLU A 4 11.65 -5.12 -0.90
C GLU A 4 12.53 -6.21 -1.53
N LYS A 5 12.92 -7.23 -0.75
CA LYS A 5 13.62 -8.40 -1.27
C LYS A 5 12.80 -9.11 -2.35
N PHE A 6 11.51 -9.35 -2.11
CA PHE A 6 10.64 -9.98 -3.12
C PHE A 6 10.50 -9.14 -4.39
N TYR A 7 10.38 -7.81 -4.25
CA TYR A 7 10.37 -6.89 -5.38
C TYR A 7 11.66 -6.98 -6.21
N LEU A 8 12.84 -6.98 -5.57
CA LEU A 8 14.12 -7.09 -6.27
C LEU A 8 14.28 -8.45 -6.96
N ILE A 9 13.83 -9.54 -6.33
CA ILE A 9 13.82 -10.88 -6.94
C ILE A 9 12.97 -10.89 -8.20
N ASP A 10 11.71 -10.43 -8.12
CA ASP A 10 10.81 -10.41 -9.28
C ASP A 10 11.37 -9.53 -10.40
N ARG A 11 11.79 -8.30 -10.08
CA ARG A 11 12.41 -7.37 -11.05
C ARG A 11 13.62 -8.00 -11.75
N THR A 12 14.47 -8.73 -11.03
CA THR A 12 15.64 -9.42 -11.58
C THR A 12 15.22 -10.54 -12.53
N ILE A 13 14.23 -11.35 -12.14
CA ILE A 13 13.69 -12.42 -12.98
C ILE A 13 13.09 -11.86 -14.27
N GLN A 14 12.30 -10.79 -14.18
CA GLN A 14 11.69 -10.17 -15.36
C GLN A 14 12.74 -9.56 -16.29
N LYS A 15 13.70 -8.81 -15.74
CA LYS A 15 14.74 -8.12 -16.52
C LYS A 15 15.63 -9.09 -17.30
N TYR A 16 16.06 -10.18 -16.67
CA TYR A 16 17.00 -11.14 -17.26
C TYR A 16 16.33 -12.44 -17.75
N ARG A 17 15.00 -12.51 -17.71
CA ARG A 17 14.18 -13.68 -18.12
C ARG A 17 14.58 -14.99 -17.42
N LEU A 18 14.99 -14.91 -16.16
CA LEU A 18 15.54 -16.03 -15.36
C LEU A 18 14.44 -16.90 -14.72
N LYS A 19 13.56 -17.50 -15.53
CA LYS A 19 12.36 -18.24 -15.05
C LYS A 19 12.66 -19.38 -14.06
N ARG A 20 13.87 -19.94 -14.08
CA ARG A 20 14.29 -21.06 -13.20
C ARG A 20 15.12 -20.63 -11.98
N ALA A 21 15.36 -19.32 -11.79
CA ALA A 21 16.24 -18.82 -10.74
C ALA A 21 15.53 -18.48 -9.42
N VAL A 22 14.20 -18.59 -9.33
CA VAL A 22 13.41 -18.20 -8.13
C VAL A 22 13.97 -18.83 -6.86
N SER A 23 14.24 -20.15 -6.87
CA SER A 23 14.75 -20.87 -5.69
C SER A 23 16.11 -20.32 -5.24
N TYR A 24 17.02 -20.11 -6.19
CA TYR A 24 18.36 -19.59 -5.92
C TYR A 24 18.30 -18.15 -5.38
N LEU A 25 17.51 -17.28 -6.02
CA LEU A 25 17.38 -15.88 -5.61
C LEU A 25 16.70 -15.74 -4.24
N CYS A 26 15.71 -16.58 -3.92
CA CYS A 26 15.10 -16.61 -2.60
C CYS A 26 16.11 -17.03 -1.52
N GLN A 27 16.90 -18.08 -1.79
CA GLN A 27 17.96 -18.53 -0.89
C GLN A 27 19.02 -17.44 -0.67
N LEU A 28 19.48 -16.81 -1.75
CA LEU A 28 20.46 -15.72 -1.70
C LEU A 28 19.97 -14.52 -0.87
N ALA A 29 18.70 -14.17 -1.01
CA ALA A 29 18.09 -13.06 -0.27
C ALA A 29 17.68 -13.44 1.18
N GLY A 30 17.79 -14.72 1.56
CA GLY A 30 17.38 -15.23 2.86
C GLY A 30 15.87 -15.15 3.10
N VAL A 31 15.06 -15.42 2.07
CA VAL A 31 13.59 -15.42 2.15
C VAL A 31 13.02 -16.76 1.67
N SER A 32 11.81 -17.09 2.11
CA SER A 32 11.15 -18.32 1.69
C SER A 32 10.56 -18.21 0.28
N ARG A 33 10.56 -19.33 -0.46
CA ARG A 33 9.90 -19.41 -1.77
C ARG A 33 8.38 -19.25 -1.66
N SER A 34 7.77 -19.77 -0.60
CA SER A 34 6.35 -19.60 -0.33
C SER A 34 6.00 -18.13 -0.15
N GLY A 35 6.79 -17.40 0.66
CA GLY A 35 6.63 -15.97 0.87
C GLY A 35 6.72 -15.16 -0.43
N TYR A 36 7.63 -15.53 -1.34
CA TYR A 36 7.71 -14.92 -2.67
C TYR A 36 6.42 -15.11 -3.48
N TYR A 37 5.90 -16.33 -3.57
CA TYR A 37 4.68 -16.58 -4.33
C TYR A 37 3.43 -16.01 -3.65
N ASP A 38 3.37 -15.97 -2.32
CA ASP A 38 2.32 -15.26 -1.58
C ASP A 38 2.36 -13.75 -1.86
N TRP A 39 3.56 -13.17 -1.86
CA TRP A 39 3.78 -11.78 -2.22
C TRP A 39 3.33 -11.52 -3.67
N LEU A 40 3.61 -12.43 -4.60
CA LEU A 40 3.18 -12.29 -6.00
C LEU A 40 1.65 -12.37 -6.12
N ARG A 41 1.01 -13.35 -5.47
CA ARG A 41 -0.46 -13.49 -5.46
C ARG A 41 -1.16 -12.27 -4.85
N ALA A 42 -0.56 -11.67 -3.82
CA ALA A 42 -1.09 -10.49 -3.17
C ALA A 42 -0.90 -9.19 -3.97
N ALA A 43 -0.20 -9.21 -5.11
CA ALA A 43 0.12 -8.00 -5.88
C ALA A 43 -1.13 -7.21 -6.30
N SER A 44 -2.15 -7.88 -6.81
CA SER A 44 -3.41 -7.23 -7.21
C SER A 44 -4.15 -6.59 -6.03
N LYS A 45 -4.17 -7.28 -4.88
CA LYS A 45 -4.76 -6.75 -3.65
C LYS A 45 -3.99 -5.54 -3.12
N ARG A 46 -2.66 -5.54 -3.22
CA ARG A 46 -1.82 -4.38 -2.88
C ARG A 46 -2.14 -3.21 -3.80
N ALA A 47 -2.13 -3.41 -5.12
CA ALA A 47 -2.44 -2.36 -6.09
C ALA A 47 -3.80 -1.71 -5.83
N LYS A 48 -4.87 -2.49 -5.59
CA LYS A 48 -6.19 -1.95 -5.23
C LYS A 48 -6.20 -1.15 -3.93
N ARG A 49 -5.41 -1.59 -2.94
CA ARG A 49 -5.30 -0.86 -1.67
C ARG A 49 -4.54 0.44 -1.85
N ASP A 50 -3.49 0.43 -2.66
CA ASP A 50 -2.68 1.61 -2.93
C ASP A 50 -3.50 2.65 -3.71
N GLU A 51 -4.29 2.22 -4.71
CA GLU A 51 -5.25 3.07 -5.43
C GLU A 51 -6.32 3.67 -4.50
N GLN A 52 -6.89 2.86 -3.60
CA GLN A 52 -7.84 3.36 -2.61
C GLN A 52 -7.19 4.35 -1.63
N ASP A 53 -5.96 4.07 -1.20
CA ASP A 53 -5.21 4.96 -0.32
C ASP A 53 -4.90 6.30 -1.02
N GLU A 54 -4.58 6.30 -2.32
CA GLU A 54 -4.41 7.53 -3.11
C GLU A 54 -5.70 8.36 -3.17
N ALA A 55 -6.84 7.73 -3.46
CA ALA A 55 -8.13 8.40 -3.46
C ALA A 55 -8.49 8.98 -2.08
N ASP A 56 -8.21 8.22 -1.02
CA ASP A 56 -8.46 8.63 0.35
C ASP A 56 -7.56 9.81 0.77
N ILE A 57 -6.28 9.82 0.37
CA ILE A 57 -5.34 10.93 0.61
C ILE A 57 -5.87 12.21 -0.04
N VAL A 58 -6.35 12.14 -1.28
CA VAL A 58 -6.89 13.32 -1.99
C VAL A 58 -8.08 13.90 -1.21
N LEU A 59 -8.99 13.06 -0.73
CA LEU A 59 -10.14 13.51 0.05
C LEU A 59 -9.74 14.11 1.41
N ILE A 60 -8.86 13.43 2.15
CA ILE A 60 -8.34 13.91 3.45
C ILE A 60 -7.66 15.26 3.27
N LYS A 61 -6.83 15.41 2.24
CA LYS A 61 -6.10 16.64 1.94
C LYS A 61 -7.06 17.79 1.61
N GLY A 62 -8.07 17.54 0.79
CA GLY A 62 -9.09 18.55 0.48
C GLY A 62 -9.82 19.05 1.74
N ILE A 63 -10.20 18.15 2.65
CA ILE A 63 -10.84 18.52 3.92
C ILE A 63 -9.86 19.31 4.82
N PHE A 64 -8.61 18.87 4.90
CA PHE A 64 -7.59 19.52 5.71
C PHE A 64 -7.31 20.95 5.23
N GLU A 65 -7.17 21.15 3.92
CA GLU A 65 -6.96 22.45 3.30
C GLU A 65 -8.18 23.37 3.49
N ASN A 66 -9.41 22.86 3.32
CA ASN A 66 -10.65 23.61 3.58
C ASN A 66 -10.82 24.04 5.04
N LYS A 67 -10.02 23.51 5.97
CA LYS A 67 -10.04 23.84 7.41
C LYS A 67 -8.75 24.55 7.85
N ASP A 68 -8.07 25.21 6.91
CA ASP A 68 -6.83 25.95 7.13
C ASP A 68 -5.71 25.11 7.79
N GLY A 69 -5.71 23.80 7.56
CA GLY A 69 -4.75 22.87 8.15
C GLY A 69 -4.88 22.66 9.66
N LYS A 70 -6.02 23.04 10.26
CA LYS A 70 -6.25 22.92 11.71
C LYS A 70 -7.07 21.69 12.09
N ALA A 71 -7.63 20.98 11.12
CA ALA A 71 -8.45 19.81 11.37
C ALA A 71 -7.58 18.58 11.69
N GLY A 72 -7.73 18.03 12.90
CA GLY A 72 -7.16 16.75 13.27
C GLY A 72 -7.96 15.55 12.72
N ALA A 73 -7.40 14.35 12.84
CA ALA A 73 -7.98 13.13 12.25
C ALA A 73 -9.43 12.82 12.67
N LEU A 74 -9.83 13.15 13.91
CA LEU A 74 -11.23 12.99 14.36
C LEU A 74 -12.16 14.01 13.70
N GLN A 75 -11.71 15.25 13.52
CA GLN A 75 -12.48 16.28 12.83
C GLN A 75 -12.63 15.93 11.35
N ILE A 76 -11.55 15.48 10.69
CA ILE A 76 -11.59 15.01 9.31
C ILE A 76 -12.57 13.83 9.16
N LYS A 77 -12.58 12.87 10.10
CA LYS A 77 -13.56 11.79 10.13
C LYS A 77 -15.00 12.33 10.17
N MET A 78 -15.28 13.27 11.07
CA MET A 78 -16.61 13.86 11.21
C MET A 78 -17.04 14.59 9.93
N PHE A 79 -16.13 15.33 9.28
CA PHE A 79 -16.42 15.98 7.99
C PHE A 79 -16.67 14.97 6.88
N MET A 80 -15.89 13.88 6.79
CA MET A 80 -16.14 12.82 5.80
C MET A 80 -17.51 12.15 6.00
N GLU A 81 -17.91 11.91 7.25
CA GLU A 81 -19.19 11.27 7.57
C GLU A 81 -20.37 12.20 7.26
N ASN A 82 -20.25 13.49 7.55
CA ASN A 82 -21.33 14.47 7.37
C ASN A 82 -21.45 14.99 5.93
N ASP A 83 -20.32 15.34 5.29
CA ASP A 83 -20.32 16.08 4.02
C ASP A 83 -20.14 15.15 2.81
N HIS A 84 -19.57 13.96 3.03
CA HIS A 84 -19.21 13.02 1.96
C HIS A 84 -19.82 11.62 2.13
N SER A 85 -20.68 11.40 3.14
CA SER A 85 -21.30 10.09 3.47
C SER A 85 -20.31 8.92 3.50
N THR A 86 -19.03 9.19 3.77
CA THR A 86 -17.94 8.22 3.68
C THR A 86 -17.43 7.91 5.07
N VAL A 87 -17.58 6.65 5.51
CA VAL A 87 -17.12 6.22 6.84
C VAL A 87 -15.69 5.71 6.74
N MET A 88 -14.75 6.47 7.32
CA MET A 88 -13.33 6.09 7.40
C MET A 88 -12.85 5.97 8.84
N ASN A 89 -12.02 4.96 9.11
CA ASN A 89 -11.41 4.79 10.42
C ASN A 89 -10.39 5.91 10.69
N HIS A 90 -10.49 6.60 11.83
CA HIS A 90 -9.55 7.65 12.23
C HIS A 90 -8.09 7.18 12.31
N LYS A 91 -7.83 5.88 12.53
CA LYS A 91 -6.47 5.31 12.46
C LYS A 91 -5.93 5.30 11.04
N LYS A 92 -6.79 5.06 10.05
CA LYS A 92 -6.43 5.14 8.62
C LYS A 92 -6.13 6.59 8.26
N ILE A 93 -6.99 7.53 8.66
CA ILE A 93 -6.79 8.98 8.44
C ILE A 93 -5.47 9.48 9.05
N ARG A 94 -5.06 8.98 10.22
CA ARG A 94 -3.77 9.37 10.81
C ARG A 94 -2.54 8.84 10.06
N ARG A 95 -2.70 7.74 9.32
CA ARG A 95 -1.60 7.10 8.58
C ARG A 95 -1.39 7.75 7.21
N LEU A 96 -2.50 8.12 6.57
CA LEU A 96 -2.56 8.76 5.26
C LEU A 96 -2.28 10.26 5.39
#